data_AF-A0AAU6S377-F1
#
_entry.id   AF-A0AAU6S377-F1
#
_cell.length_a   1.000
_cell.length_b   1.000
_cell.length_c   1.000
_cell.angle_alpha   90.00
_cell.angle_beta   90.00
_cell.angle_gamma   90.00
#
_symmetry.space_group_name_H-M   'P 1'
#
loop_
_entity.id
_entity.type
_entity.pdbx_description
1 polymer ?
#
loop_
_entity_poly.entity_id
_entity_poly.type
_entity_poly.pdbx_seq_one_letter_code
_entity_poly.pdbx_strand_id
1 'polypeptide(L)'
;MTRYWYKFSLLTHFAHFASDGGESLQQLFERVENWLNDMAAQNSNQKPILAVGHAGWITAAKMIDAGQNIPKIAADWPASVAYGERQDLPFLF
;
A
#
# COMPACT_ATOMS: atom_id res chain seq x y z
N MET A 1 -29.19 8.23 -7.40
CA MET A 1 -27.76 7.87 -7.39
C MET A 1 -27.26 8.02 -5.95
N THR A 2 -27.41 6.97 -5.16
CA THR A 2 -27.19 7.02 -3.71
C THR A 2 -25.69 6.99 -3.43
N ARG A 3 -25.17 8.02 -2.77
CA ARG A 3 -23.74 8.23 -2.53
C ARG A 3 -23.22 7.20 -1.51
N TYR A 4 -22.73 6.06 -1.98
CA TYR A 4 -22.05 5.05 -1.16
C TYR A 4 -20.82 5.61 -0.42
N TRP A 5 -20.22 6.68 -0.95
CA TRP A 5 -19.03 7.34 -0.41
C TRP A 5 -19.16 7.83 1.04
N TYR A 6 -20.34 8.30 1.46
CA TYR A 6 -20.53 8.82 2.83
C TYR A 6 -20.51 7.71 3.89
N LYS A 7 -20.85 6.46 3.52
CA LYS A 7 -20.96 5.37 4.50
C LYS A 7 -19.59 4.78 4.87
N PHE A 8 -18.57 4.98 4.04
CA PHE A 8 -17.21 4.48 4.29
C PHE A 8 -16.31 5.43 5.09
N SER A 9 -16.65 6.71 5.15
CA SER A 9 -15.88 7.75 5.86
C SER A 9 -15.85 7.59 7.40
N LEU A 10 -16.70 6.72 7.97
CA LEU A 10 -16.87 6.57 9.44
C LEU A 10 -16.75 5.11 9.92
N LEU A 11 -16.38 4.17 9.05
CA LEU A 11 -16.27 2.77 9.45
C LEU A 11 -14.97 2.56 10.22
N THR A 12 -15.09 2.19 11.49
CA THR A 12 -14.03 1.72 12.40
C THR A 12 -13.24 0.50 11.89
N HIS A 13 -13.45 0.08 10.65
CA HIS A 13 -12.93 -1.13 10.04
C HIS A 13 -12.28 -0.87 8.67
N PHE A 14 -11.95 0.36 8.28
CA PHE A 14 -11.40 0.66 6.95
C PHE A 14 -10.22 -0.25 6.57
N ALA A 15 -9.28 -0.45 7.50
CA ALA A 15 -8.13 -1.34 7.29
C ALA A 15 -8.53 -2.80 7.01
N HIS A 16 -9.56 -3.30 7.69
CA HIS A 16 -9.95 -4.72 7.68
C HIS A 16 -11.14 -5.01 6.77
N PHE A 17 -11.80 -3.99 6.22
CA PHE A 17 -12.94 -4.18 5.35
C PHE A 17 -12.48 -4.77 4.01
N ALA A 18 -12.95 -5.96 3.71
CA ALA A 18 -12.91 -6.55 2.38
C ALA A 18 -14.34 -6.58 1.83
N SER A 19 -14.55 -6.06 0.62
CA SER A 19 -15.78 -6.37 -0.13
C SER A 19 -15.83 -7.88 -0.42
N ASP A 20 -17.00 -8.47 -0.64
CA ASP A 20 -17.11 -9.91 -0.92
C ASP A 20 -16.13 -10.37 -2.03
N GLY A 21 -15.12 -11.15 -1.64
CA GLY A 21 -14.06 -11.66 -2.52
C GLY A 21 -12.92 -10.68 -2.84
N GLY A 22 -12.93 -9.47 -2.29
CA GLY A 22 -11.88 -8.46 -2.42
C GLY A 22 -10.77 -8.59 -1.38
N GLU A 23 -9.68 -7.87 -1.60
CA GLU A 23 -8.57 -7.71 -0.66
C GLU A 23 -8.86 -6.54 0.30
N SER A 24 -8.67 -6.75 1.60
CA SER A 24 -8.67 -5.66 2.58
C SER A 24 -7.37 -4.86 2.52
N LEU A 25 -7.38 -3.63 3.06
CA LEU A 25 -6.16 -2.82 3.10
C LEU A 25 -5.06 -3.49 3.94
N GLN A 26 -5.42 -4.17 5.03
CA GLN A 26 -4.52 -4.97 5.86
C GLN A 26 -3.78 -6.02 5.01
N GLN A 27 -4.52 -6.81 4.23
CA GLN A 27 -3.96 -7.85 3.37
C GLN A 27 -3.05 -7.26 2.29
N LEU A 28 -3.41 -6.09 1.73
CA LEU A 28 -2.55 -5.38 0.79
C LEU A 28 -1.20 -5.01 1.43
N PHE A 29 -1.20 -4.44 2.64
CA PHE A 29 0.04 -4.06 3.33
C PHE A 29 0.89 -5.28 3.65
N GLU A 30 0.30 -6.34 4.22
CA GLU A 30 1.02 -7.59 4.51
C GLU A 30 1.66 -8.17 3.25
N ARG A 31 0.93 -8.18 2.13
CA ARG A 31 1.44 -8.68 0.85
C ARG A 31 2.58 -7.82 0.30
N VAL A 32 2.49 -6.50 0.43
CA VAL A 32 3.54 -5.58 -0.02
C VAL A 32 4.78 -5.73 0.85
N GLU A 33 4.63 -5.74 2.17
CA GLU A 33 5.72 -5.89 3.13
C GLU A 33 6.46 -7.23 2.95
N ASN A 34 5.72 -8.33 2.79
CA ASN A 34 6.33 -9.64 2.52
C ASN A 34 7.15 -9.63 1.22
N TRP A 35 6.61 -9.05 0.14
CA TRP A 35 7.35 -8.96 -1.12
C TRP A 35 8.63 -8.13 -0.98
N LEU A 36 8.56 -7.01 -0.26
CA LEU A 36 9.71 -6.15 0.00
C LEU A 36 10.80 -6.89 0.79
N ASN A 37 10.42 -7.61 1.84
CA ASN A 37 11.33 -8.43 2.65
C ASN A 37 11.96 -9.56 1.81
N ASP A 38 11.17 -10.24 0.97
CA ASP A 38 11.66 -11.28 0.07
C ASP A 38 12.70 -10.72 -0.92
N MET A 39 12.44 -9.55 -1.47
CA MET A 39 13.37 -8.88 -2.38
C MET A 39 14.65 -8.43 -1.68
N ALA A 40 14.55 -7.93 -0.45
CA ALA A 40 15.72 -7.58 0.36
C ALA A 40 16.59 -8.82 0.64
N ALA A 41 15.97 -9.93 1.04
CA ALA A 41 16.66 -11.20 1.32
C ALA A 41 17.32 -11.80 0.07
N GLN A 42 16.69 -11.66 -1.10
CA GLN A 42 17.23 -12.17 -2.37
C GLN A 42 18.30 -11.27 -2.97
N ASN A 43 18.35 -9.99 -2.61
CA ASN A 43 19.26 -9.00 -3.17
C ASN A 43 20.62 -8.95 -2.44
N SER A 44 21.31 -10.08 -2.41
CA SER A 44 22.61 -10.26 -1.74
C SER A 44 23.73 -9.33 -2.24
N ASN A 45 23.58 -8.77 -3.45
CA ASN A 45 24.55 -7.86 -4.05
C ASN A 45 24.16 -6.38 -3.95
N GLN A 46 23.10 -6.05 -3.18
CA GLN A 46 22.61 -4.68 -2.93
C GLN A 46 22.40 -3.86 -4.21
N LYS A 47 21.94 -4.52 -5.30
CA LYS A 47 21.67 -3.83 -6.56
C LYS A 47 20.31 -3.12 -6.48
N PRO A 48 20.14 -1.95 -7.12
CA PRO A 48 18.82 -1.32 -7.19
C PRO A 48 17.79 -2.26 -7.83
N ILE A 49 16.58 -2.32 -7.24
CA ILE A 49 15.46 -3.12 -7.73
C ILE A 49 14.44 -2.21 -8.39
N LEU A 50 13.99 -2.57 -9.59
CA LEU A 50 12.87 -1.89 -10.25
C LEU A 50 11.60 -2.72 -10.09
N ALA A 51 10.61 -2.17 -9.38
CA ALA A 51 9.27 -2.75 -9.27
C ALA A 51 8.28 -1.96 -10.14
N VAL A 52 7.44 -2.67 -10.89
CA VAL A 52 6.32 -2.07 -11.65
C VAL A 52 5.02 -2.61 -11.07
N GLY A 53 4.16 -1.71 -10.59
CA GLY A 53 2.92 -2.09 -9.91
C GLY A 53 1.81 -1.07 -10.12
N HIS A 54 0.63 -1.39 -9.61
CA HIS A 54 -0.50 -0.47 -9.59
C HIS A 54 -0.34 0.61 -8.52
N ALA A 55 -0.98 1.76 -8.73
CA ALA A 55 -0.87 2.91 -7.83
C ALA A 55 -1.17 2.57 -6.36
N GLY A 56 -2.13 1.69 -6.08
CA GLY A 56 -2.43 1.23 -4.72
C GLY A 56 -1.27 0.48 -4.05
N TRP A 57 -0.60 -0.40 -4.81
CA TRP A 57 0.57 -1.14 -4.33
C TRP A 57 1.76 -0.19 -4.10
N ILE A 58 2.03 0.72 -5.04
CA ILE A 58 3.11 1.71 -4.91
C ILE A 58 2.85 2.62 -3.70
N THR A 59 1.59 3.01 -3.47
CA THR A 59 1.21 3.82 -2.31
C THR A 59 1.45 3.07 -1.00
N ALA A 60 1.07 1.79 -0.91
CA ALA A 60 1.35 0.97 0.27
C ALA A 60 2.87 0.82 0.51
N ALA A 61 3.66 0.56 -0.54
CA ALA A 61 5.11 0.45 -0.43
C ALA A 61 5.76 1.74 0.08
N LYS A 62 5.31 2.92 -0.41
CA LYS A 62 5.76 4.22 0.10
C LYS A 62 5.44 4.42 1.57
N MET A 63 4.24 4.01 2.01
CA MET A 63 3.83 4.15 3.40
C MET A 63 4.68 3.25 4.31
N ILE A 64 4.95 2.01 3.88
CA ILE A 64 5.80 1.06 4.60
C ILE A 64 7.24 1.61 4.72
N ASP A 65 7.83 2.07 3.61
CA ASP A 65 9.17 2.68 3.59
C ASP A 65 9.27 3.89 4.55
N ALA A 66 8.21 4.70 4.61
CA ALA A 66 8.11 5.85 5.50
C ALA A 66 7.76 5.49 6.97
N GLY A 67 7.65 4.20 7.32
CA GLY A 67 7.28 3.74 8.66
C GLY A 67 5.87 4.14 9.09
N GLN A 68 4.97 4.38 8.13
CA GLN A 68 3.59 4.79 8.41
C GLN A 68 2.71 3.59 8.73
N ASN A 69 1.79 3.77 9.67
CA ASN A 69 0.79 2.77 10.00
C ASN A 69 -0.27 2.64 8.90
N ILE A 70 -0.92 1.48 8.84
CA ILE A 70 -2.07 1.23 7.98
C ILE A 70 -3.19 2.23 8.34
N PRO A 71 -3.76 2.96 7.36
CA PRO A 71 -4.84 3.90 7.58
C PRO A 71 -6.06 3.28 8.28
N LYS A 72 -6.54 3.96 9.31
CA LYS A 72 -7.74 3.55 10.06
C LYS A 72 -9.04 4.09 9.47
N ILE A 73 -8.94 5.16 8.67
CA ILE A 73 -10.06 5.77 7.95
C ILE A 73 -9.65 6.09 6.51
N ALA A 74 -10.65 6.16 5.63
CA ALA A 74 -10.41 6.41 4.20
C ALA A 74 -9.75 7.77 3.91
N ALA A 75 -9.99 8.78 4.75
CA ALA A 75 -9.41 10.12 4.58
C ALA A 75 -7.89 10.15 4.80
N ASP A 76 -7.34 9.16 5.49
CA ASP A 76 -5.91 9.03 5.73
C ASP A 76 -5.21 8.29 4.59
N TRP A 77 -5.95 7.76 3.61
CA TRP A 77 -5.37 7.14 2.43
C TRP A 77 -4.75 8.22 1.52
N PRO A 78 -3.44 8.13 1.17
CA PRO A 78 -2.80 9.15 0.38
C PRO A 78 -3.37 9.28 -1.03
N ALA A 79 -3.12 10.44 -1.66
CA ALA A 79 -3.33 10.60 -3.08
C ALA A 79 -2.48 9.60 -3.88
N SER A 80 -3.07 9.06 -4.95
CA SER A 80 -2.38 8.10 -5.83
C SER A 80 -1.20 8.76 -6.56
N VAL A 81 -0.14 8.00 -6.78
CA VAL A 81 0.94 8.36 -7.72
C VAL A 81 0.37 8.55 -9.14
N ALA A 82 0.97 9.47 -9.90
CA ALA A 82 0.58 9.71 -11.28
C ALA A 82 0.99 8.53 -12.18
N TYR A 83 0.30 8.38 -13.32
CA TYR A 83 0.63 7.34 -14.28
C TYR A 83 2.04 7.55 -14.85
N GLY A 84 2.86 6.51 -14.79
CA GLY A 84 4.26 6.56 -15.23
C GLY A 84 5.21 7.31 -14.28
N GLU A 85 4.72 7.75 -13.12
CA GLU A 85 5.57 8.38 -12.10
C GLU A 85 6.54 7.35 -11.51
N ARG A 86 7.83 7.71 -11.45
CA ARG A 86 8.84 6.93 -10.74
C ARG A 86 8.86 7.33 -9.27
N GLN A 87 8.95 6.36 -8.37
CA GLN A 87 9.18 6.58 -6.95
C GLN A 87 10.48 5.90 -6.55
N ASP A 88 11.34 6.63 -5.86
CA ASP A 88 12.61 6.13 -5.35
C ASP A 88 12.42 5.83 -3.85
N LEU A 89 12.55 4.56 -3.45
CA LEU A 89 12.32 4.09 -2.08
C LEU A 89 13.66 3.59 -1.49
N PRO A 90 14.25 4.29 -0.51
CA PRO A 90 15.56 3.98 0.01
C PRO A 90 15.62 2.69 0.83
N PHE A 91 14.49 2.16 1.31
CA PHE A 91 14.33 0.92 2.08
C PHE A 91 15.57 0.51 2.88
N LEU A 92 15.63 0.99 4.12
CA LEU A 92 16.64 0.57 5.08
C LEU A 92 16.24 -0.81 5.66
N PHE A 93 16.53 -1.88 4.93
CA PHE A 93 16.51 -3.24 5.49
C PHE A 93 17.84 -3.54 6.19
#